data_AF-A0A662RIK5-F1
#
_entry.id   AF-A0A662RIK5-F1
#
_cell.length_a   1.000
_cell.length_b   1.000
_cell.length_c   1.000
_cell.angle_alpha   90.00
_cell.angle_beta   90.00
_cell.angle_gamma   90.00
#
_symmetry.space_group_name_H-M   'P 1'
#
loop_
_entity.id
_entity.type
_entity.pdbx_description
1 polymer ?
#
loop_
_entity_poly.entity_id
_entity_poly.type
_entity_poly.pdbx_seq_one_letter_code
_entity_poly.pdbx_strand_id
1 'polypeptide(L)'
;MKAIIGLSASEFSKLVESFREEFQNEAQNRYETGVEQSTRERNPGGGRIGKLESYAAKLFFTLLYFKCYPTFNVLGLLFDLDRSNANRNIRKFTSILEKALGRKMHWCSVKTQESTLSHH
;
A
#
# COMPACT_ATOMS: atom_id res chain seq x y z
N MET A 1 18.96 0.14 7.91
CA MET A 1 17.51 0.41 7.91
C MET A 1 17.12 1.70 8.62
N LYS A 2 17.58 1.95 9.85
CA LYS A 2 17.18 3.11 10.66
C LYS A 2 17.36 4.49 9.99
N ALA A 3 18.43 4.70 9.22
CA ALA A 3 18.63 5.94 8.46
C ALA A 3 17.58 6.20 7.37
N ILE A 4 17.04 5.13 6.76
CA ILE A 4 16.16 5.21 5.58
C ILE A 4 14.68 5.17 5.97
N ILE A 5 14.30 4.41 7.00
CA ILE A 5 12.89 4.26 7.41
C ILE A 5 12.62 4.70 8.85
N GLY A 6 13.64 5.15 9.58
CA GLY A 6 13.52 5.54 10.99
C GLY A 6 13.39 4.37 11.98
N LEU A 7 13.28 3.13 11.49
CA LEU A 7 13.06 1.93 12.31
C LEU A 7 14.31 1.04 12.38
N SER A 8 14.52 0.39 13.52
CA SER A 8 15.42 -0.75 13.64
C SER A 8 14.86 -1.97 12.89
N ALA A 9 15.72 -2.97 12.63
CA ALA A 9 15.30 -4.18 11.95
C ALA A 9 14.23 -4.95 12.75
N SER A 10 14.34 -4.98 14.08
CA SER A 10 13.37 -5.68 14.93
C SER A 10 12.02 -4.96 14.99
N GLU A 11 12.00 -3.62 15.08
CA GLU A 11 10.77 -2.84 15.00
C GLU A 11 10.09 -3.01 13.64
N PHE A 12 10.88 -3.01 12.56
CA PHE A 12 10.37 -3.25 11.22
C PHE A 12 9.74 -4.65 11.11
N SER A 13 10.43 -5.71 11.54
CA SER A 13 9.89 -7.07 11.50
C SER A 13 8.61 -7.23 12.30
N LYS A 14 8.52 -6.62 13.50
CA LYS A 14 7.27 -6.61 14.29
C LYS A 14 6.14 -5.93 13.53
N LEU A 15 6.41 -4.79 12.92
CA LEU A 15 5.42 -4.05 12.14
C LEU A 15 5.00 -4.80 10.86
N VAL A 16 5.90 -5.57 10.25
CA VAL A 16 5.57 -6.43 9.09
C VAL A 16 4.51 -7.45 9.46
N GLU A 17 4.56 -8.04 10.65
CA GLU A 17 3.58 -9.04 11.07
C GLU A 17 2.20 -8.43 11.32
N SER A 18 2.10 -7.32 12.05
CA SER A 18 0.83 -6.60 12.20
C SER A 18 0.28 -6.10 10.86
N PHE A 19 1.16 -5.64 9.97
CA PHE A 19 0.78 -5.22 8.62
C PHE A 19 0.28 -6.39 7.78
N ARG A 20 0.89 -7.58 7.90
CA ARG A 20 0.48 -8.80 7.20
C ARG A 20 -0.93 -9.21 7.61
N GLU A 21 -1.20 -9.26 8.91
CA GLU A 21 -2.51 -9.60 9.45
C GLU A 21 -3.59 -8.67 8.90
N GLU A 22 -3.39 -7.35 9.01
CA GLU A 22 -4.33 -6.37 8.47
C GLU A 22 -4.48 -6.45 6.95
N PHE A 23 -3.40 -6.77 6.23
CA PHE A 23 -3.47 -6.97 4.78
C PHE A 23 -4.35 -8.15 4.40
N GLN A 24 -4.24 -9.26 5.14
CA GLN A 24 -5.04 -10.46 4.92
C GLN A 24 -6.50 -10.22 5.29
N ASN A 25 -6.77 -9.57 6.42
CA ASN A 25 -8.11 -9.18 6.86
C ASN A 25 -8.79 -8.28 5.80
N GLU A 26 -8.04 -7.31 5.27
CA GLU A 26 -8.55 -6.38 4.26
C GLU A 26 -8.84 -7.09 2.92
N ALA A 27 -8.02 -8.08 2.55
CA ALA A 27 -8.27 -8.91 1.38
C ALA A 27 -9.51 -9.81 1.56
N GLN A 28 -9.70 -10.37 2.75
CA GLN A 28 -10.84 -11.20 3.11
C GLN A 28 -12.15 -10.39 3.12
N ASN A 29 -12.18 -9.24 3.79
CA ASN A 29 -13.36 -8.36 3.82
C ASN A 29 -13.78 -7.93 2.41
N ARG A 30 -12.82 -7.56 1.55
CA ARG A 30 -13.11 -7.22 0.14
C ARG A 30 -13.71 -8.40 -0.63
N TYR A 31 -13.31 -9.62 -0.31
CA TYR A 31 -13.86 -10.80 -0.94
C TYR A 31 -15.30 -11.03 -0.48
N GLU A 32 -15.55 -11.03 0.83
CA GLU A 32 -16.88 -11.21 1.42
C GLU A 32 -17.87 -10.17 0.92
N THR A 33 -17.52 -8.87 0.97
CA THR A 33 -18.38 -7.81 0.43
C THR A 33 -18.64 -7.97 -1.07
N GLY A 34 -17.65 -8.42 -1.84
CA GLY A 34 -17.83 -8.64 -3.28
C GLY A 34 -18.76 -9.82 -3.62
N VAL A 35 -18.75 -10.86 -2.77
CA VAL A 35 -19.67 -12.00 -2.86
C VAL A 35 -21.08 -11.56 -2.48
N GLU A 36 -21.25 -10.84 -1.37
CA GLU A 36 -22.55 -10.30 -0.95
C GLU A 36 -23.20 -9.40 -2.00
N GLN A 37 -22.39 -8.60 -2.69
CA GLN A 37 -22.85 -7.70 -3.75
C GLN A 37 -23.04 -8.37 -5.12
N SER A 38 -22.79 -9.69 -5.24
CA SER A 38 -22.81 -10.43 -6.51
C SER A 38 -21.92 -9.80 -7.61
N THR A 39 -20.89 -9.04 -7.23
CA THR A 39 -19.97 -8.37 -8.18
C THR A 39 -18.69 -9.16 -8.41
N ARG A 40 -18.49 -10.27 -7.69
CA ARG A 40 -17.25 -11.05 -7.69
C ARG A 40 -17.48 -12.50 -8.10
N GLU A 41 -16.99 -12.85 -9.29
CA GLU A 41 -17.04 -14.21 -9.83
C GLU A 41 -15.73 -15.01 -9.63
N ARG A 42 -14.61 -14.33 -9.29
CA ARG A 42 -13.28 -14.97 -9.16
C ARG A 42 -12.94 -15.33 -7.72
N ASN A 43 -12.38 -16.53 -7.55
CA ASN A 43 -11.81 -17.01 -6.28
C ASN A 43 -10.78 -16.02 -5.69
N PRO A 44 -10.62 -15.99 -4.35
CA PRO A 44 -9.60 -15.19 -3.68
C PRO A 44 -8.21 -15.49 -4.28
N GLY A 45 -7.45 -14.45 -4.61
CA GLY A 45 -6.10 -14.60 -5.18
C GLY A 45 -6.02 -14.86 -6.69
N GLY A 46 -7.14 -15.02 -7.41
CA GLY A 46 -7.15 -15.24 -8.87
C GLY A 46 -6.79 -14.03 -9.75
N GLY A 47 -6.21 -12.98 -9.17
CA GLY A 47 -5.77 -11.78 -9.88
C GLY A 47 -4.27 -11.82 -10.20
N ARG A 48 -3.81 -10.87 -11.01
CA ARG A 48 -2.37 -10.73 -11.30
C ARG A 48 -1.59 -10.47 -10.01
N ILE A 49 -0.61 -11.32 -9.73
CA ILE A 49 0.32 -11.13 -8.62
C ILE A 49 1.09 -9.83 -8.87
N GLY A 50 1.03 -8.90 -7.91
CA GLY A 50 1.74 -7.62 -8.01
C GLY A 50 3.24 -7.81 -7.82
N LYS A 51 4.06 -6.96 -8.46
CA LYS A 51 5.54 -7.02 -8.40
C LYS A 51 6.14 -6.89 -6.99
N LEU A 52 5.36 -6.39 -6.02
CA LEU A 52 5.73 -6.38 -4.60
C LEU A 52 5.24 -7.68 -3.94
N GLU A 53 6.03 -8.75 -4.04
CA GLU A 53 5.61 -10.08 -3.59
C GLU A 53 5.54 -10.20 -2.06
N SER A 54 6.56 -9.73 -1.33
CA SER A 54 6.60 -9.83 0.14
C SER A 54 5.84 -8.71 0.85
N TYR A 55 5.32 -8.98 2.05
CA TYR A 55 4.72 -7.95 2.91
C TYR A 55 5.77 -6.94 3.38
N ALA A 56 6.99 -7.40 3.64
CA ALA A 56 8.13 -6.53 3.94
C ALA A 56 8.40 -5.52 2.82
N ALA A 57 8.39 -5.95 1.54
CA ALA A 57 8.58 -5.04 0.42
C ALA A 57 7.45 -4.01 0.31
N LYS A 58 6.19 -4.42 0.53
CA LYS A 58 5.02 -3.52 0.54
C LYS A 58 5.10 -2.48 1.67
N LEU A 59 5.51 -2.91 2.87
CA LEU A 59 5.68 -2.01 4.00
C LEU A 59 6.86 -1.05 3.77
N PHE A 60 8.00 -1.57 3.32
CA PHE A 60 9.19 -0.76 3.04
C PHE A 60 8.92 0.29 1.96
N PHE A 61 8.24 -0.09 0.88
CA PHE A 61 7.77 0.83 -0.17
C PHE A 61 6.96 2.00 0.40
N THR A 62 6.04 1.70 1.33
CA THR A 62 5.18 2.70 1.98
C THR A 62 5.97 3.60 2.93
N LEU A 63 6.83 3.03 3.76
CA LEU A 63 7.67 3.80 4.70
C LEU A 63 8.69 4.68 3.98
N LEU A 64 9.27 4.20 2.88
CA LEU A 64 10.16 4.99 2.03
C LEU A 64 9.44 6.20 1.45
N TYR A 65 8.17 6.02 1.03
CA TYR A 65 7.34 7.13 0.58
C TYR A 65 7.16 8.19 1.67
N PHE A 66 6.80 7.79 2.88
CA PHE A 66 6.61 8.72 3.99
C PHE A 66 7.89 9.38 4.51
N LYS A 67 9.04 8.71 4.39
CA LYS A 67 10.30 9.27 4.87
C LYS A 67 10.87 10.31 3.91
N CYS A 68 10.90 9.99 2.62
CA CYS A 68 11.64 10.77 1.62
C CYS A 68 10.72 11.52 0.64
N TYR A 69 9.41 11.29 0.69
CA TYR A 69 8.43 11.78 -0.29
C TYR A 69 8.91 11.71 -1.76
N PRO A 70 9.51 10.58 -2.20
CA PRO A 70 9.91 10.41 -3.58
C PRO A 70 8.68 10.50 -4.49
N THR A 71 8.90 11.02 -5.69
CA THR A 71 7.85 11.00 -6.72
C THR A 71 7.49 9.57 -7.09
N PHE A 72 6.26 9.35 -7.56
CA PHE A 72 5.82 8.02 -7.99
C PHE A 72 6.66 7.43 -9.14
N ASN A 73 7.33 8.26 -9.93
CA ASN A 73 8.26 7.80 -10.96
C ASN A 73 9.55 7.23 -10.36
N VAL A 74 10.08 7.85 -9.30
CA VAL A 74 11.25 7.33 -8.57
C VAL A 74 10.90 6.04 -7.85
N LEU A 75 9.72 5.97 -7.20
CA LEU A 75 9.22 4.72 -6.63
C LEU A 75 9.02 3.65 -7.69
N GLY A 76 8.50 4.05 -8.85
CA GLY A 76 8.35 3.16 -10.00
C GLY A 76 9.68 2.57 -10.44
N LEU A 77 10.72 3.39 -10.57
CA LEU A 77 12.06 2.96 -10.93
C LEU A 77 12.67 2.01 -9.88
N LEU A 78 12.51 2.29 -8.59
CA LEU A 78 13.10 1.49 -7.51
C LEU A 78 12.44 0.11 -7.31
N PHE A 79 11.16 -0.02 -7.65
CA PHE A 79 10.36 -1.23 -7.42
C PHE A 79 9.80 -1.84 -8.71
N ASP A 80 10.29 -1.39 -9.86
CA ASP A 80 9.85 -1.81 -11.20
C ASP A 80 8.32 -1.65 -11.40
N LEU A 81 7.73 -0.56 -10.90
CA LEU A 81 6.30 -0.26 -11.05
C LEU A 81 6.09 0.91 -12.02
N ASP A 82 4.97 0.93 -12.75
CA ASP A 82 4.53 2.19 -13.37
C ASP A 82 3.96 3.16 -12.34
N ARG A 83 3.91 4.44 -12.70
CA ARG A 83 3.41 5.54 -11.85
C ARG A 83 2.02 5.26 -11.27
N SER A 84 1.11 4.72 -12.09
CA SER A 84 -0.27 4.46 -11.68
C SER A 84 -0.35 3.31 -10.69
N ASN A 85 0.44 2.25 -10.88
CA ASN A 85 0.58 1.17 -9.91
C ASN A 85 1.24 1.63 -8.62
N ALA A 86 2.25 2.49 -8.66
CA ALA A 86 2.86 3.07 -7.47
C ALA A 86 1.85 3.89 -6.65
N ASN A 87 1.08 4.78 -7.30
CA ASN A 87 0.03 5.57 -6.64
C ASN A 87 -1.05 4.68 -6.01
N ARG A 88 -1.58 3.70 -6.76
CA ARG A 88 -2.56 2.73 -6.24
C ARG A 88 -2.02 1.94 -5.05
N ASN A 89 -0.78 1.47 -5.13
CA ASN A 89 -0.13 0.72 -4.06
C ASN A 89 0.06 1.56 -2.81
N ILE A 90 0.53 2.81 -2.92
CA ILE A 90 0.68 3.72 -1.78
C ILE A 90 -0.66 3.95 -1.11
N ARG A 91 -1.71 4.29 -1.86
CA ARG A 91 -3.05 4.51 -1.30
C ARG A 91 -3.56 3.28 -0.54
N LYS A 92 -3.41 2.09 -1.14
CA LYS A 92 -3.83 0.82 -0.53
C LYS A 92 -3.02 0.51 0.73
N PHE A 93 -1.70 0.53 0.64
CA PHE A 93 -0.84 0.11 1.75
C PHE A 93 -0.88 1.10 2.90
N THR A 94 -1.06 2.40 2.65
CA THR A 94 -1.28 3.36 3.72
C THR A 94 -2.54 3.03 4.51
N SER A 95 -3.66 2.73 3.86
CA SER A 95 -4.89 2.37 4.58
C SER A 95 -4.70 1.13 5.47
N ILE A 96 -3.92 0.15 5.02
CA ILE A 96 -3.61 -1.06 5.79
C ILE A 96 -2.65 -0.72 6.95
N LEU A 97 -1.66 0.13 6.70
CA LEU A 97 -0.71 0.58 7.72
C LEU A 97 -1.40 1.39 8.82
N GLU A 98 -2.38 2.23 8.49
CA GLU A 98 -3.18 2.98 9.47
C GLU A 98 -3.96 2.05 10.40
N LYS A 99 -4.53 0.96 9.87
CA LYS A 99 -5.20 -0.07 10.66
C LYS A 99 -4.20 -0.79 11.57
N ALA A 100 -3.06 -1.21 11.02
CA ALA A 100 -2.02 -1.91 11.78
C ALA A 100 -1.44 -1.06 12.92
N LEU A 101 -1.40 0.28 12.76
CA LEU A 101 -0.94 1.21 13.78
C LEU A 101 -2.06 1.72 14.71
N GLY A 102 -3.33 1.40 14.43
CA GLY A 102 -4.49 1.91 15.17
C GLY A 102 -4.64 3.44 15.13
N ARG A 103 -4.02 4.12 14.16
CA ARG A 103 -4.04 5.59 14.05
C ARG A 103 -4.03 6.03 12.59
N LYS A 104 -4.73 7.12 12.31
CA LYS A 104 -4.69 7.76 10.98
C LYS A 104 -3.35 8.47 10.78
N MET A 105 -2.71 8.24 9.65
CA MET A 105 -1.55 8.99 9.21
C MET A 105 -2.05 10.20 8.43
N HIS A 106 -1.78 11.39 8.93
CA HIS A 106 -2.21 12.61 8.26
C HIS A 106 -1.44 12.75 6.94
N TRP A 107 -2.14 12.59 5.82
CA TRP A 107 -1.65 12.98 4.50
C TRP A 107 -1.65 14.51 4.43
N CYS A 108 -0.58 15.14 4.91
CA CYS A 108 -0.40 16.56 4.60
C CYS A 108 0.11 16.63 3.14
N SER A 109 -0.78 17.02 2.22
CA SER A 109 -0.58 17.11 0.76
C SER A 109 -0.71 15.80 -0.01
N VAL A 110 -1.87 15.53 -0.64
CA VAL A 110 -2.09 15.07 -2.04
C VAL A 110 -3.61 14.91 -2.24
N LYS A 111 -4.37 16.02 -2.22
CA LYS A 111 -5.75 16.04 -2.74
C LYS A 111 -5.95 16.97 -3.95
N THR A 112 -4.88 17.55 -4.51
CA THR A 112 -5.03 18.69 -5.44
C THR A 112 -4.52 18.47 -6.87
N GLN A 113 -4.13 17.25 -7.28
CA GLN A 113 -3.50 17.07 -8.61
C GLN A 113 -4.10 15.97 -9.50
N GLU A 114 -5.20 15.29 -9.10
CA GLU A 114 -5.84 14.26 -9.96
C GLU A 114 -7.26 14.62 -10.41
N SER A 115 -7.83 15.78 -10.02
CA SER A 115 -9.17 16.19 -10.45
C SER A 115 -9.21 17.12 -11.66
N THR A 116 -8.09 17.40 -12.33
CA THR A 116 -8.02 18.36 -13.46
C THR A 116 -7.62 17.76 -14.81
N LEU A 117 -7.51 16.42 -14.94
CA LEU A 117 -7.08 15.79 -16.21
C LEU A 117 -8.10 14.79 -16.80
N SER A 118 -9.36 14.83 -16.38
CA SER A 118 -10.44 14.01 -16.99
C SER A 118 -11.51 14.83 -17.73
N HIS A 119 -11.20 16.08 -18.08
CA HIS A 119 -12.01 16.88 -19.00
C HIS A 119 -11.09 17.49 -20.05
N HIS A 120 -10.76 16.68 -21.07
CA HIS A 120 -10.54 17.14 -22.44
C HIS A 120 -10.74 15.95 -23.38
#